data_AF-A0A4Y2GMW3-F1
#
_entry.id   AF-A0A4Y2GMW3-F1
#
_cell.length_a   1.000
_cell.length_b   1.000
_cell.length_c   1.000
_cell.angle_alpha   90.00
_cell.angle_beta   90.00
_cell.angle_gamma   90.00
#
_symmetry.space_group_name_H-M   'P 1'
#
loop_
_entity.id
_entity.type
_entity.pdbx_description
1 polymer ?
#
loop_
_entity_poly.entity_id
_entity_poly.type
_entity_poly.pdbx_seq_one_letter_code
_entity_poly.pdbx_strand_id
1 'polypeptide(L)'
;MSRQAIAKWCNMFENGRTDIDDAEREGRPSSATNSEIAACMNLCTLANRRILVDEISNELDISHGSVHKIIADSLKFHKVCALDGYLVY
;
A
#
# COMPACT_ATOMS: atom_id res chain seq x y z
N MET A 1 24.51 -14.39 -7.76
CA MET A 1 24.82 -13.67 -6.50
C MET A 1 26.24 -13.11 -6.59
N SER A 2 26.47 -11.88 -6.13
CA SER A 2 27.82 -11.29 -6.12
C SER A 2 28.68 -11.88 -5.00
N ARG A 3 30.01 -11.81 -5.12
CA ARG A 3 30.94 -12.24 -4.05
C ARG A 3 30.66 -11.53 -2.72
N GLN A 4 30.24 -10.27 -2.77
CA GLN A 4 29.84 -9.49 -1.58
C GLN A 4 28.58 -10.05 -0.92
N ALA A 5 27.57 -10.43 -1.69
CA ALA A 5 26.37 -11.04 -1.15
C ALA A 5 26.68 -12.37 -0.45
N ILE A 6 27.55 -13.19 -1.05
CA ILE A 6 27.99 -14.47 -0.47
C ILE A 6 28.73 -14.23 0.86
N ALA A 7 29.68 -13.30 0.89
CA ALA A 7 30.43 -12.98 2.11
C ALA A 7 29.52 -12.46 3.25
N LYS A 8 28.51 -11.64 2.91
CA LYS A 8 27.51 -11.14 3.87
C LYS A 8 26.71 -12.29 4.49
N TRP A 9 26.23 -13.22 3.66
CA TRP A 9 25.48 -14.39 4.14
C TRP A 9 26.33 -15.32 5.00
N CYS A 10 27.59 -15.60 4.60
CA CYS A 10 28.51 -16.39 5.42
C CYS A 10 28.73 -15.74 6.80
N ASN A 11 28.95 -14.42 6.85
CA ASN A 11 29.14 -13.71 8.11
C ASN A 11 27.88 -13.71 8.99
N MET A 12 26.69 -13.57 8.39
CA MET A 12 25.42 -13.66 9.13
C MET A 12 25.22 -15.05 9.74
N PHE A 13 25.58 -16.10 9.01
CA PHE A 13 25.48 -17.48 9.49
C PHE A 13 26.49 -17.78 10.60
N GLU A 14 27.75 -17.35 10.44
CA GLU A 14 28.78 -17.46 11.49
C GLU A 14 28.40 -16.71 12.77
N ASN A 15 27.67 -15.59 12.65
CA ASN A 15 27.14 -14.83 13.78
C ASN A 15 25.84 -15.41 14.36
N GLY A 16 25.45 -16.62 13.96
CA GLY A 16 24.34 -17.36 14.58
C GLY A 16 22.94 -17.01 14.03
N ARG A 17 22.83 -16.34 12.88
CA ARG A 17 21.53 -16.16 12.21
C ARG A 17 21.03 -17.52 11.71
N THR A 18 19.95 -18.02 12.32
CA THR A 18 19.27 -19.26 11.92
C THR A 18 18.05 -19.01 11.03
N ASP A 19 17.60 -17.76 10.93
CA ASP A 19 16.45 -17.37 10.14
C ASP A 19 16.82 -17.16 8.66
N ILE A 20 16.01 -17.75 7.77
CA ILE A 20 16.15 -17.71 6.32
C ILE A 20 15.32 -16.56 5.72
N ASP A 21 14.33 -16.05 6.45
CA ASP A 21 13.45 -14.99 6.00
C ASP A 21 14.16 -13.63 5.96
N ASP A 22 13.70 -12.76 5.05
CA ASP A 22 14.18 -11.40 4.95
C ASP A 22 13.79 -10.61 6.21
N ALA A 23 14.74 -9.86 6.77
CA ALA A 23 14.46 -8.93 7.84
C ALA A 23 13.43 -7.89 7.38
N GLU A 24 12.62 -7.40 8.33
CA GLU A 24 11.62 -6.38 8.07
C GLU A 24 12.26 -5.20 7.34
N ARG A 25 11.79 -4.95 6.12
CA ARG A 25 12.31 -3.88 5.29
C ARG A 25 11.56 -2.62 5.69
N GLU A 26 12.29 -1.60 6.14
CA GLU A 26 11.73 -0.25 6.22
C GLU A 26 11.42 0.23 4.80
N GLY A 27 10.17 0.00 4.38
CA GLY A 27 9.63 0.61 3.18
C GLY A 27 9.51 2.11 3.36
N ARG A 28 9.49 2.87 2.25
CA ARG A 28 9.25 4.31 2.30
C ARG A 28 7.89 4.56 2.95
N PRO A 29 7.79 5.35 4.04
CA PRO A 29 6.49 5.74 4.56
C PRO A 29 5.75 6.54 3.48
N SER A 30 4.58 6.06 3.07
CA SER A 30 3.70 6.80 2.17
C SER A 30 3.16 8.01 2.93
N SER A 31 3.69 9.19 2.61
CA SER A 31 3.33 10.49 3.21
C SER A 31 1.87 10.93 2.98
N ALA A 32 0.98 10.03 2.54
CA ALA A 32 -0.40 10.35 2.15
C ALA A 32 -1.46 9.88 3.16
N THR A 33 -1.08 9.46 4.37
CA THR A 33 -2.03 8.97 5.38
C THR A 33 -2.37 10.08 6.37
N ASN A 34 -3.02 11.16 5.90
CA ASN A 34 -3.65 12.12 6.81
C ASN A 34 -5.04 11.61 7.20
N SER A 35 -5.35 11.59 8.50
CA SER A 35 -6.66 11.18 9.02
C SER A 35 -7.82 11.98 8.40
N GLU A 36 -7.55 13.22 8.00
CA GLU A 36 -8.52 14.10 7.33
C GLU A 36 -8.87 13.59 5.93
N ILE A 37 -7.88 13.10 5.18
CA ILE A 37 -8.06 12.49 3.87
C ILE A 37 -8.91 11.21 4.02
N ALA A 38 -8.61 10.40 5.03
CA ALA A 38 -9.38 9.19 5.32
C ALA A 38 -10.85 9.48 5.68
N ALA A 39 -11.12 10.53 6.46
CA ALA A 39 -12.48 10.93 6.81
C ALA A 39 -13.27 11.45 5.60
N CYS A 40 -12.65 12.27 4.76
CA CYS A 40 -13.24 12.76 3.52
C CYS A 40 -13.59 11.59 2.58
N MET A 41 -12.68 10.64 2.42
CA MET A 41 -12.89 9.42 1.64
C MET A 41 -14.09 8.60 2.12
N ASN A 42 -14.24 8.41 3.43
CA ASN A 42 -15.34 7.62 4.01
C ASN A 42 -16.73 8.19 3.70
N LEU A 43 -16.92 9.49 3.94
CA LEU A 43 -18.21 10.17 3.67
C LEU A 43 -18.60 10.09 2.21
N CYS A 44 -17.60 10.18 1.35
CA CYS A 44 -17.78 10.40 -0.07
C CYS A 44 -17.88 9.03 -0.82
N THR A 45 -17.27 7.97 -0.27
CA THR A 45 -17.52 6.55 -0.64
C THR A 45 -18.98 6.12 -0.38
N LEU A 46 -19.66 6.67 0.62
CA LEU A 46 -21.07 6.35 0.89
C LEU A 46 -22.02 6.96 -0.15
N ALA A 47 -21.67 8.09 -0.75
CA ALA A 47 -22.51 8.81 -1.69
C ALA A 47 -22.33 8.35 -3.15
N ASN A 48 -21.08 8.28 -3.66
CA ASN A 48 -20.76 7.86 -5.03
C ASN A 48 -19.30 7.38 -5.16
N ARG A 49 -19.06 6.09 -4.96
CA ARG A 49 -17.70 5.48 -4.91
C ARG A 49 -16.83 5.69 -6.15
N ARG A 50 -17.44 5.73 -7.33
CA ARG A 50 -16.71 5.81 -8.61
C ARG A 50 -16.13 7.19 -8.89
N ILE A 51 -16.88 8.24 -8.56
CA ILE A 51 -16.48 9.64 -8.76
C ILE A 51 -15.32 9.99 -7.81
N LEU A 52 -15.36 9.41 -6.60
CA LEU A 52 -14.36 9.62 -5.56
C LEU A 52 -12.93 9.29 -5.97
N VAL A 53 -12.71 8.16 -6.63
CA VAL A 53 -11.33 7.71 -6.93
C VAL A 53 -10.64 8.66 -7.90
N ASP A 54 -11.38 9.18 -8.87
CA ASP A 54 -10.87 10.16 -9.83
C ASP A 54 -10.72 11.54 -9.19
N GLU A 55 -11.71 11.97 -8.42
CA GLU A 55 -11.68 13.27 -7.74
C GLU A 55 -10.54 13.38 -6.73
N ILE A 56 -10.32 12.33 -5.92
CA ILE A 56 -9.22 12.28 -4.95
C ILE A 56 -7.86 12.13 -5.60
N SER A 57 -7.76 11.34 -6.68
CA SER A 57 -6.52 11.23 -7.45
C SER A 57 -6.10 12.60 -8.00
N ASN A 58 -7.08 13.37 -8.51
CA ASN A 58 -6.85 14.71 -9.05
C ASN A 58 -6.60 15.75 -7.95
N GLU A 59 -7.32 15.72 -6.84
CA GLU A 59 -7.20 16.69 -5.75
C GLU A 59 -5.89 16.54 -4.97
N LEU A 60 -5.46 15.30 -4.72
CA LEU A 60 -4.23 15.01 -3.97
C LEU A 60 -3.01 14.80 -4.87
N ASP A 61 -3.17 14.87 -6.19
CA ASP A 61 -2.13 14.58 -7.20
C ASP A 61 -1.42 13.24 -6.94
N ILE A 62 -2.19 12.22 -6.57
CA ILE A 62 -1.70 10.86 -6.30
C ILE A 62 -2.29 9.87 -7.30
N SER A 63 -1.56 8.80 -7.60
CA SER A 63 -2.03 7.79 -8.53
C SER A 63 -3.27 7.03 -8.01
N HIS A 64 -4.17 6.63 -8.91
CA HIS A 64 -5.34 5.80 -8.55
C HIS A 64 -4.97 4.53 -7.77
N GLY A 65 -3.81 3.91 -8.07
CA GLY A 65 -3.32 2.76 -7.30
C GLY A 65 -3.03 3.08 -5.83
N SER A 66 -2.53 4.29 -5.55
CA SER A 66 -2.32 4.78 -4.19
C SER A 66 -3.65 5.06 -3.49
N VAL A 67 -4.61 5.66 -4.18
CA VAL A 67 -5.98 5.87 -3.66
C VAL A 67 -6.62 4.54 -3.28
N HIS A 68 -6.54 3.53 -4.15
CA HIS A 68 -7.04 2.18 -3.87
C HIS A 68 -6.38 1.54 -2.66
N LYS A 69 -5.07 1.70 -2.51
CA LYS A 69 -4.34 1.20 -1.36
C LYS A 69 -4.80 1.87 -0.07
N ILE A 70 -5.00 3.18 -0.07
CA ILE A 70 -5.52 3.91 1.10
C ILE A 70 -6.94 3.46 1.45
N ILE A 71 -7.81 3.27 0.46
CA ILE A 71 -9.18 2.76 0.66
C ILE A 71 -9.15 1.36 1.31
N ALA A 72 -8.32 0.45 0.79
CA ALA A 72 -8.24 -0.91 1.29
C ALA A 72 -7.54 -0.99 2.66
N ASP A 73 -6.41 -0.32 2.83
CA ASP A 73 -5.55 -0.47 4.00
C ASP A 73 -6.01 0.41 5.17
N SER A 74 -6.39 1.66 4.90
CA SER A 74 -6.77 2.65 5.93
C SER A 74 -8.26 2.62 6.25
N LEU A 75 -9.11 2.46 5.25
CA LEU A 75 -10.57 2.47 5.44
C LEU A 75 -11.17 1.07 5.57
N LYS A 76 -10.37 0.02 5.35
CA LYS A 76 -10.77 -1.39 5.42
C LYS A 76 -11.95 -1.74 4.52
N PHE A 77 -12.17 -1.00 3.43
CA PHE A 77 -13.16 -1.39 2.44
C PHE A 77 -12.67 -2.60 1.65
N HIS A 78 -13.55 -3.58 1.49
CA HIS A 78 -13.27 -4.80 0.76
C HIS A 78 -13.94 -4.76 -0.61
N LYS A 79 -13.20 -5.18 -1.65
CA LYS A 79 -13.71 -5.30 -3.01
C LYS A 79 -14.90 -6.28 -3.04
N VAL A 80 -16.06 -5.83 -3.54
CA VAL A 80 -17.29 -6.62 -3.57
C VAL A 80 -17.46 -7.38 -4.90
N CYS A 81 -17.03 -6.82 -6.04
CA CYS A 81 -17.02 -7.50 -7.35
C CYS A 81 -15.95 -6.93 -8.30
N ALA A 82 -15.39 -7.77 -9.17
CA ALA A 82 -14.61 -7.37 -10.34
C ALA A 82 -15.51 -7.47 -11.58
N LEU A 83 -15.96 -6.35 -12.13
CA LEU A 83 -16.40 -6.33 -13.52
C LEU A 83 -15.21 -5.85 -14.35
N ASP A 84 -14.90 -6.58 -15.42
CA ASP A 84 -13.71 -6.37 -16.24
C ASP A 84 -13.43 -4.89 -16.48
N GLY A 85 -12.31 -4.42 -15.92
CA GLY A 85 -11.81 -3.05 -16.04
C GLY A 85 -12.03 -2.13 -14.83
N TYR A 86 -12.97 -2.38 -13.92
CA TYR A 86 -13.25 -1.43 -12.83
C TYR A 86 -13.62 -2.09 -11.49
N LEU A 87 -12.94 -1.64 -10.43
CA LEU A 87 -13.11 -2.14 -9.06
C LEU A 87 -14.34 -1.51 -8.41
N VAL A 88 -15.24 -2.36 -7.87
CA VAL A 88 -16.33 -1.95 -6.97
C VAL A 88 -15.91 -2.34 -5.55
N TYR A 89 -15.51 -1.35 -4.76
CA TYR A 89 -15.43 -1.44 -3.29
C TYR A 89 -16.80 -1.19 -2.72
#